data_AF-A0A7V8WLS6-F1
#
_entry.id   AF-A0A7V8WLS6-F1
#
_cell.length_a   1.000
_cell.length_b   1.000
_cell.length_c   1.000
_cell.angle_alpha   90.00
_cell.angle_beta   90.00
_cell.angle_gamma   90.00
#
_symmetry.space_group_name_H-M   'P 1'
#
loop_
_entity.id
_entity.type
_entity.pdbx_description
1 polymer ?
#
loop_
_entity_poly.entity_id
_entity_poly.type
_entity_poly.pdbx_seq_one_letter_code
_entity_poly.pdbx_strand_id
1 'polypeptide(L)'
;MGLPGGAEMIVVLLVLLLLFGASRLPKLARSMGQAGKEFKSGMKEGYKEEPVEGSCPFCGAEVPAGSKFCPGCARSAEDIIAERALKQKSA
;
A
#
# COMPACT_ATOMS: atom_id res chain seq x y z
N MET A 1 -9.58 -34.46 11.34
CA MET A 1 -10.63 -33.85 10.51
C MET A 1 -9.91 -33.28 9.29
N GLY A 2 -9.90 -34.06 8.20
CA GLY A 2 -9.07 -33.77 7.04
C GLY A 2 -9.48 -32.45 6.40
N LEU A 3 -8.49 -31.63 6.02
CA LEU A 3 -8.78 -30.53 5.11
C LEU A 3 -9.44 -31.14 3.87
N PRO A 4 -10.60 -30.63 3.43
CA PRO A 4 -11.25 -31.14 2.23
C PRO A 4 -10.23 -31.10 1.10
N GLY A 5 -9.97 -32.27 0.52
CA GLY A 5 -8.95 -32.43 -0.51
C GLY A 5 -9.30 -31.52 -1.68
N GLY A 6 -8.31 -31.04 -2.43
CA GLY A 6 -8.51 -30.10 -3.53
C GLY A 6 -9.62 -30.50 -4.52
N ALA A 7 -9.96 -31.80 -4.61
CA ALA A 7 -11.11 -32.31 -5.34
C ALA A 7 -12.47 -31.73 -4.87
N GLU A 8 -12.72 -31.66 -3.56
CA GLU A 8 -13.98 -31.10 -3.02
C GLU A 8 -14.11 -29.61 -3.34
N MET A 9 -13.01 -28.85 -3.25
CA MET A 9 -12.98 -27.44 -3.64
C MET A 9 -13.23 -27.24 -5.13
N ILE A 10 -12.71 -28.13 -6.00
CA ILE A 10 -12.98 -28.09 -7.45
C ILE A 10 -14.45 -28.37 -7.75
N VAL A 11 -15.07 -29.35 -7.08
CA VAL A 11 -16.50 -29.66 -7.26
C VAL A 11 -17.37 -28.47 -6.86
N VAL A 12 -17.09 -27.84 -5.72
CA VAL A 12 -17.82 -26.63 -5.28
C VAL A 12 -17.62 -25.48 -6.26
N LEU A 13 -16.40 -25.25 -6.74
CA LEU A 13 -16.11 -24.23 -7.74
C LEU A 13 -16.88 -24.47 -9.05
N LEU A 14 -16.96 -25.73 -9.50
CA LEU A 14 -17.73 -26.14 -10.68
C LEU A 14 -19.23 -25.85 -10.50
N VAL A 15 -19.82 -26.20 -9.36
CA VAL A 15 -21.24 -25.91 -9.08
C VAL A 15 -21.48 -24.41 -9.07
N LEU A 16 -20.62 -23.62 -8.42
CA LEU A 16 -20.72 -22.15 -8.44
C LEU A 16 -20.60 -21.58 -9.86
N LEU A 17 -19.70 -22.13 -10.67
CA LEU A 17 -19.52 -21.72 -12.07
C LEU A 17 -20.76 -22.04 -12.92
N LEU A 18 -21.44 -23.15 -12.66
CA LEU A 18 -22.69 -23.52 -13.34
C LEU A 18 -23.87 -22.62 -12.92
N LEU A 19 -24.00 -22.33 -11.62
CA LEU A 19 -25.09 -21.49 -11.10
C LEU A 19 -24.93 -20.01 -11.47
N PHE A 20 -23.73 -19.45 -11.27
CA PHE A 20 -23.46 -18.04 -11.53
C PHE A 20 -22.99 -17.79 -12.97
N GLY A 21 -22.47 -18.80 -13.66
CA GLY A 21 -21.88 -18.67 -14.99
C GLY A 21 -20.41 -18.23 -14.97
N ALA A 22 -19.64 -18.69 -15.95
CA ALA A 22 -18.19 -18.42 -16.06
C ALA A 22 -17.83 -16.93 -16.13
N SER A 23 -18.75 -16.06 -16.56
CA SER A 23 -18.51 -14.62 -16.71
C SER A 23 -18.86 -13.79 -15.48
N ARG A 24 -19.67 -14.28 -14.54
CA ARG A 24 -20.16 -13.48 -13.40
C ARG A 24 -19.19 -13.45 -12.22
N LEU A 25 -18.58 -14.59 -11.86
CA LEU A 25 -17.52 -14.66 -10.86
C LEU A 25 -16.38 -13.66 -11.11
N PRO A 26 -15.74 -13.63 -12.30
CA PRO A 26 -14.64 -12.71 -12.55
C PRO A 26 -15.10 -11.25 -12.61
N LYS A 27 -16.34 -10.98 -13.02
CA LYS A 27 -16.89 -9.62 -13.07
C LYS A 27 -17.09 -9.04 -11.67
N LEU A 28 -17.62 -9.84 -10.75
CA LEU A 28 -17.77 -9.49 -9.33
C LEU A 28 -16.41 -9.34 -8.63
N ALA A 29 -15.49 -10.27 -8.88
CA ALA A 29 -14.13 -10.18 -8.33
C ALA A 29 -13.39 -8.92 -8.82
N ARG A 30 -13.57 -8.54 -10.09
CA ARG A 30 -12.98 -7.31 -10.64
C ARG A 30 -13.56 -6.05 -10.00
N SER A 31 -14.88 -5.93 -9.86
CA SER A 31 -15.49 -4.75 -9.23
C SER A 31 -15.15 -4.63 -7.75
N MET A 32 -15.15 -5.75 -7.02
CA MET A 32 -14.77 -5.80 -5.61
C MET A 32 -13.27 -5.54 -5.43
N GLY A 33 -12.43 -6.05 -6.33
CA GLY A 33 -11.00 -5.81 -6.35
C GLY A 33 -10.63 -4.35 -6.65
N GLN A 34 -11.40 -3.67 -7.51
CA GLN A 34 -11.24 -2.22 -7.74
C GLN A 34 -11.56 -1.44 -6.46
N ALA A 35 -12.68 -1.71 -5.80
CA ALA A 35 -13.02 -1.07 -4.53
C ALA A 35 -11.94 -1.31 -3.45
N GLY A 36 -11.45 -2.55 -3.32
CA GLY A 36 -10.36 -2.87 -2.40
C GLY A 36 -9.02 -2.22 -2.75
N LYS A 37 -8.74 -2.04 -4.06
CA LYS A 37 -7.54 -1.36 -4.54
C LYS A 37 -7.58 0.13 -4.19
N GLU A 38 -8.68 0.81 -4.49
CA GLU A 38 -8.87 2.22 -4.14
C GLU A 38 -8.84 2.43 -2.61
N PHE A 39 -9.45 1.52 -1.85
CA PHE A 39 -9.39 1.54 -0.38
C PHE A 39 -7.95 1.39 0.13
N LYS A 40 -7.16 0.48 -0.46
CA LYS A 40 -5.74 0.29 -0.10
C LYS A 40 -4.87 1.48 -0.53
N SER A 41 -5.13 2.08 -1.69
CA SER A 41 -4.44 3.29 -2.15
C SER A 41 -4.74 4.46 -1.23
N GLY A 42 -6.01 4.76 -0.97
CA GLY A 42 -6.42 5.85 -0.07
C GLY A 42 -5.92 5.66 1.36
N MET A 43 -5.89 4.41 1.85
CA MET A 43 -5.28 4.11 3.15
C MET A 43 -3.77 4.37 3.12
N LYS A 44 -3.06 3.97 2.05
CA LYS A 44 -1.62 4.21 1.89
C LYS A 44 -1.28 5.69 1.72
N GLU A 45 -2.14 6.47 1.05
CA GLU A 45 -2.03 7.93 0.89
C GLU A 45 -2.28 8.65 2.22
N GLY A 46 -3.27 8.20 3.01
CA GLY A 46 -3.49 8.72 4.37
C GLY A 46 -2.34 8.46 5.34
N TYR A 47 -1.49 7.47 5.07
CA TYR A 47 -0.24 7.22 5.80
C TYR A 47 1.01 7.77 5.10
N LYS A 48 0.85 8.40 3.93
CA LYS A 48 1.94 8.95 3.13
C LYS A 48 1.72 10.45 2.99
N GLU A 49 1.90 11.16 4.10
CA GLU A 49 2.40 12.53 4.02
C GLU A 49 3.69 12.54 3.20
N GLU A 50 3.88 13.66 2.49
CA GLU A 50 4.66 13.87 1.28
C GLU A 50 5.96 13.06 1.12
N PRO A 51 6.31 12.62 -0.11
CA PRO A 51 7.57 11.93 -0.36
C PRO A 51 8.77 12.77 0.11
N VAL A 52 9.45 12.32 1.16
CA VAL A 52 10.74 12.86 1.62
C VAL A 52 11.84 12.36 0.70
N GLU A 53 11.85 12.87 -0.53
CA GLU A 53 12.97 12.65 -1.45
C GLU A 53 13.86 13.90 -1.41
N GLY A 54 15.14 13.72 -1.08
CA GLY A 54 16.14 14.80 -1.06
C GLY A 54 17.18 14.70 0.07
N SER A 55 18.17 15.59 0.04
CA SER A 55 19.29 15.62 0.99
C SER A 55 18.87 16.05 2.40
N CYS A 56 19.20 15.26 3.42
CA CYS A 56 18.88 15.55 4.81
C CYS A 56 19.57 16.85 5.27
N PRO A 57 18.85 17.88 5.77
CA PRO A 57 19.44 19.14 6.21
C PRO A 57 20.29 19.03 7.49
N PHE A 58 20.25 17.89 8.19
CA PHE A 58 21.01 17.65 9.42
C PHE A 58 22.33 16.91 9.19
N CYS A 59 22.38 16.00 8.22
CA CYS A 59 23.55 15.14 7.99
C CYS A 59 23.99 15.04 6.52
N GLY A 60 23.27 15.66 5.60
CA GLY A 60 23.57 15.67 4.17
C GLY A 60 23.28 14.36 3.43
N ALA A 61 22.94 13.27 4.14
CA ALA A 61 22.66 11.98 3.54
C ALA A 61 21.42 12.03 2.61
N GLU A 62 21.49 11.31 1.49
CA GLU A 62 20.38 11.16 0.55
C GLU A 62 19.31 10.25 1.14
N VAL A 63 18.09 10.78 1.34
CA VAL A 63 16.97 10.03 1.91
C VAL A 63 16.16 9.41 0.77
N PRO A 64 16.07 8.08 0.70
CA PRO A 64 15.32 7.39 -0.35
C PRO A 64 13.80 7.44 -0.11
N ALA A 65 13.05 7.36 -1.20
CA ALA A 65 11.59 7.29 -1.21
C ALA A 65 11.07 6.14 -0.32
N GLY A 66 10.43 6.48 0.81
CA GLY A 66 9.71 5.52 1.65
C GLY A 66 10.41 5.02 2.91
N SER A 67 11.58 5.56 3.28
CA SER A 67 12.17 5.30 4.59
C SER A 67 11.59 6.22 5.66
N LYS A 68 11.03 5.65 6.73
CA LYS A 68 10.52 6.40 7.91
C LYS A 68 11.61 7.10 8.73
N PHE A 69 12.89 6.78 8.50
CA PHE A 69 14.03 7.30 9.24
C PHE A 69 15.21 7.57 8.30
N CYS A 70 15.99 8.61 8.56
CA CYS A 70 17.21 8.93 7.82
C CYS A 70 18.34 7.94 8.16
N PRO A 71 18.99 7.30 7.16
CA PRO A 71 20.02 6.28 7.39
C PRO A 71 21.32 6.82 7.99
N GLY A 72 21.58 8.13 7.91
CA GLY A 72 22.80 8.74 8.44
C GLY A 72 22.72 9.13 9.92
N CYS A 73 21.58 9.69 10.35
CA CYS A 73 21.42 10.25 11.70
C CYS A 73 20.24 9.69 12.49
N ALA A 74 19.53 8.69 11.95
CA ALA A 74 18.38 8.02 12.58
C ALA A 74 17.19 8.92 12.98
N ARG A 75 17.13 10.17 12.47
CA ARG A 75 15.96 11.05 12.66
C ARG A 75 14.79 10.60 11.81
N SER A 76 13.58 10.74 12.35
CA SER A 76 12.33 10.42 11.68
C SER A 76 12.16 11.29 10.43
N ALA A 77 11.53 10.72 9.40
CA ALA A 77 11.21 11.43 8.17
C ALA A 77 10.30 12.63 8.47
N GLU A 78 9.37 12.51 9.43
CA GLU A 78 8.50 13.60 9.89
C GLU A 78 9.28 14.81 10.44
N ASP A 79 10.29 14.60 11.30
CA ASP A 79 11.12 15.67 11.87
C ASP A 79 11.91 16.41 10.77
N ILE A 80 12.37 15.68 9.76
CA ILE A 80 13.13 16.24 8.65
C ILE A 80 12.23 17.11 7.75
N ILE A 81 10.99 16.69 7.49
CA ILE A 81 10.00 17.49 6.75
C ILE A 81 9.68 18.77 7.51
N ALA A 82 9.39 18.66 8.82
CA ALA A 82 9.03 19.81 9.65
C ALA A 82 10.14 20.87 9.66
N GLU A 83 11.40 20.47 9.77
CA GLU A 83 12.54 21.39 9.75
C GLU A 83 12.77 22.01 8.35
N ARG A 84 12.61 21.24 7.27
CA ARG A 84 12.68 21.77 5.90
C ARG A 84 11.60 22.84 5.67
N ALA A 85 10.37 22.59 6.12
CA ALA A 85 9.27 23.54 6.01
C ALA A 85 9.50 24.83 6.82
N LEU A 86 10.12 24.73 8.01
CA LEU A 86 10.51 25.90 8.83
C LEU A 86 11.61 26.74 8.16
N LYS A 87 12.64 26.09 7.61
CA LYS A 87 13.71 26.78 6.87
C LYS A 87 13.19 27.43 5.58
N GLN A 88 12.23 26.81 4.90
CA GLN A 88 11.64 27.33 3.66
C GLN A 88 10.72 28.54 3.88
N LYS A 89 10.15 28.72 5.08
CA LYS A 89 9.37 29.93 5.44
C LYS A 89 10.21 31.13 5.89
N SER A 90 11.50 30.92 6.17
CA SER A 90 12.40 31.96 6.69
C SER A 90 13.41 32.49 5.65
N ALA A 91 13.24 32.10 4.39
CA ALA A 91 13.97 32.58 3.21
C ALA A 91 13.00 33.33 2.29
#